data_AF-A0A9P6J9Z2-F1
#
_entry.id   AF-A0A9P6J9Z2-F1
#
_cell.length_a   1.000
_cell.length_b   1.000
_cell.length_c   1.000
_cell.angle_alpha   90.00
_cell.angle_beta   90.00
_cell.angle_gamma   90.00
#
_symmetry.space_group_name_H-M   'P 1'
#
loop_
_entity.id
_entity.type
_entity.pdbx_description
1 polymer ?
#
loop_
_entity_poly.entity_id
_entity_poly.type
_entity_poly.pdbx_seq_one_letter_code
_entity_poly.pdbx_strand_id
1 'polypeptide(L)' 'MSPEGKRIYTLKKLTPAGKVTKSAHPARFSPDDKYSRHRVTLKKRFGLLLTQLPSKQM' A
#
# COMPACT_ATOMS: atom_id res chain seq x y z
N MET A 1 13.93 0.70 -1.63
CA MET A 1 13.96 0.29 -3.05
C MET A 1 15.41 0.34 -3.48
N SER A 2 15.85 -0.62 -4.28
CA SER A 2 17.14 -0.49 -4.98
C SER A 2 17.04 0.66 -5.99
N PRO A 3 18.18 1.17 -6.49
CA PRO A 3 18.20 2.14 -7.59
C PRO A 3 17.42 1.66 -8.83
N GLU A 4 17.34 0.35 -9.02
CA GLU A 4 16.57 -0.31 -10.09
C GLU A 4 15.06 -0.45 -9.80
N GLY A 5 14.56 0.10 -8.69
CA GLY A 5 13.15 0.02 -8.31
C GLY A 5 12.71 -1.31 -7.67
N LYS A 6 13.64 -2.23 -7.37
CA LYS A 6 13.31 -3.51 -6.72
C LYS A 6 13.17 -3.36 -5.20
N ARG A 7 12.28 -4.16 -4.60
CA ARG A 7 12.14 -4.22 -3.13
C ARG A 7 13.39 -4.87 -2.51
N ILE A 8 13.91 -4.27 -1.44
CA ILE A 8 15.00 -4.83 -0.64
C ILE A 8 14.38 -5.35 0.66
N TYR A 9 14.57 -6.64 0.94
CA TYR A 9 14.02 -7.29 2.13
C TYR A 9 15.06 -7.33 3.25
N THR A 10 14.61 -7.20 4.49
CA THR A 10 15.46 -7.23 5.67
C THR A 10 14.64 -7.60 6.91
N LEU A 11 15.31 -8.13 7.93
CA LEU A 11 14.76 -8.36 9.25
C LEU A 11 15.01 -7.19 10.22
N LYS A 12 15.81 -6.18 9.80
CA LYS A 12 16.08 -5.00 10.60
C LYS A 12 14.82 -4.13 10.72
N LYS A 13 14.63 -3.48 11.88
CA LYS A 13 13.50 -2.55 12.11
C LYS A 13 13.64 -1.22 11.37
N LEU A 14 14.88 -0.83 11.06
CA LEU A 14 15.22 0.41 10.38
C LEU A 14 15.99 0.10 9.09
N THR A 15 15.70 0.88 8.06
CA THR A 15 16.50 0.92 6.83
C THR A 15 17.82 1.66 7.06
N PRO A 16 18.83 1.51 6.18
CA PRO A 16 20.08 2.27 6.29
C PRO A 16 19.89 3.79 6.32
N ALA A 17 18.79 4.30 5.76
CA ALA A 17 18.40 5.72 5.78
C ALA A 17 17.54 6.09 7.00
N GLY A 18 17.47 5.24 8.04
CA GLY A 18 16.74 5.51 9.29
C GLY A 18 15.22 5.38 9.23
N LYS A 19 14.62 5.02 8.09
CA LYS A 19 13.15 4.82 7.98
C LYS A 19 12.73 3.46 8.53
N VAL A 20 11.58 3.38 9.20
CA VAL A 20 10.99 2.14 9.71
C VAL A 20 10.65 1.18 8.55
N THR A 21 10.99 -0.09 8.71
CA THR A 21 10.70 -1.14 7.73
C THR A 21 9.23 -1.55 7.77
N LYS A 22 8.73 -2.06 6.64
CA LYS A 22 7.33 -2.49 6.49
C LYS A 22 7.29 -4.01 6.29
N SER A 23 6.18 -4.63 6.70
CA SER A 23 5.93 -6.05 6.40
C SER A 23 5.95 -6.28 4.89
N ALA A 24 6.60 -7.37 4.48
CA ALA A 24 6.59 -7.84 3.10
C ALA A 24 5.26 -8.49 2.72
N HIS A 25 4.50 -8.97 3.72
CA HIS A 25 3.21 -9.62 3.52
C HIS A 25 2.07 -8.58 3.53
N PRO A 26 1.08 -8.71 2.63
CA PRO A 26 -0.10 -7.85 2.62
C PRO A 26 -0.94 -8.04 3.88
N ALA A 27 -1.81 -7.08 4.17
CA ALA A 27 -2.79 -7.21 5.25
C ALA A 27 -3.72 -8.40 4.99
N ARG A 28 -4.05 -9.15 6.06
CA ARG A 28 -4.91 -10.33 5.98
C ARG A 28 -6.32 -9.94 5.51
N PHE A 29 -6.89 -10.72 4.61
CA PHE A 29 -8.29 -10.58 4.22
C PHE A 29 -9.22 -10.93 5.39
N SER A 30 -10.27 -10.12 5.59
CA SER A 30 -11.31 -10.36 6.59
C SER A 30 -12.66 -10.15 5.90
N PRO A 31 -13.55 -11.15 5.86
CA PRO A 31 -14.85 -11.03 5.20
C PRO A 31 -15.70 -9.87 5.73
N ASP A 32 -15.71 -9.67 7.06
CA ASP A 32 -16.50 -8.63 7.71
C ASP A 32 -16.08 -7.21 7.34
N ASP A 33 -14.82 -7.03 6.95
CA ASP A 33 -14.22 -5.76 6.55
C ASP A 33 -14.71 -4.53 7.35
N LYS A 34 -14.61 -4.61 8.68
CA LYS A 34 -15.17 -3.63 9.65
C LYS A 34 -14.79 -2.18 9.35
N TYR A 35 -13.63 -1.95 8.73
CA TYR A 35 -13.12 -0.62 8.40
C TYR A 35 -13.23 -0.27 6.90
N SER A 36 -14.05 -1.00 6.14
CA SER A 36 -14.33 -0.78 4.71
C SER A 36 -14.67 0.68 4.40
N ARG A 37 -15.63 1.25 5.14
CA ARG A 37 -16.06 2.66 5.00
C ARG A 37 -14.88 3.63 5.10
N HIS A 38 -14.07 3.49 6.15
CA HIS A 38 -12.91 4.36 6.38
C HIS A 38 -11.88 4.23 5.24
N ARG A 39 -11.61 3.00 4.79
CA ARG A 39 -10.68 2.74 3.68
C ARG A 39 -11.16 3.40 2.39
N VAL A 40 -12.44 3.27 2.06
CA VAL A 40 -13.04 3.87 0.85
C VAL A 40 -13.05 5.39 0.94
N THR A 41 -13.44 5.97 2.08
CA THR A 41 -13.45 7.43 2.29
C THR A 41 -12.06 8.04 2.12
N LEU A 42 -11.01 7.42 2.69
CA LEU A 42 -9.63 7.87 2.52
C LEU A 42 -9.19 7.77 1.06
N LYS A 43 -9.46 6.66 0.37
CA LYS A 43 -9.14 6.52 -1.05
C LYS A 43 -9.82 7.60 -1.89
N LYS A 44 -11.10 7.90 -1.63
CA LYS A 44 -11.85 8.94 -2.33
C LYS A 44 -11.23 10.33 -2.12
N ARG A 45 -10.83 10.65 -0.89
CA ARG A 45 -10.22 11.94 -0.51
C ARG A 45 -8.91 12.21 -1.27
N PHE A 46 -8.10 11.17 -1.50
CA PHE A 46 -6.81 11.28 -2.18
C PHE A 46 -6.88 10.93 -3.69
N GLY A 47 -8.07 10.76 -4.27
CA GLY A 47 -8.21 10.46 -5.70
C GLY A 47 -7.69 9.06 -6.10
N LEU A 48 -7.63 8.11 -5.15
CA LEU A 48 -7.05 6.78 -5.35
C LEU A 48 -8.09 5.70 -5.72
N LEU A 49 -9.35 6.07 -5.93
CA LEU A 49 -10.35 5.10 -6.41
C LEU A 49 -10.12 4.82 -7.89
N LEU A 50 -10.20 3.55 -8.28
CA LEU A 50 -10.07 3.14 -9.69
C LEU A 50 -11.12 3.81 -10.58
N THR A 51 -12.30 4.08 -10.05
CA THR A 51 -13.38 4.79 -10.75
C THR A 51 -13.09 6.27 -11.02
N GLN A 52 -12.09 6.85 -10.36
CA GLN A 52 -11.64 8.23 -10.58
C GLN A 52 -10.49 8.31 -11.59
N LEU A 53 -9.86 7.18 -11.92
CA LEU A 53 -8.76 7.10 -12.88
C LEU A 53 -9.31 6.86 -14.30
N PRO A 54 -8.61 7.31 -15.36
CA PRO A 54 -9.00 7.00 -16.72
C PRO A 54 -9.02 5.48 -16.93
N SER A 55 -9.94 5.01 -17.79
CA SER A 55 -10.00 3.60 -18.16
C SER A 55 -8.65 3.15 -18.68
N LYS A 56 -8.10 2.08 -18.11
CA LYS A 56 -6.88 1.47 -18.62
C LYS A 56 -7.16 1.01 -20.05
N GLN A 57 -6.37 1.49 -21.01
CA GLN A 57 -6.44 0.98 -22.38
C GLN A 57 -6.19 -0.53 -22.33
N MET A 58 -7.10 -1.31 -22.91
CA MET A 58 -6.99 -2.76 -23.01
C MET A 58 -5.97 -3.16 -24.07
#